data_AF-A0A432FI83-F1
#
_entry.id   AF-A0A432FI83-F1
#
_cell.length_a   1.000
_cell.length_b   1.000
_cell.length_c   1.000
_cell.angle_alpha   90.00
_cell.angle_beta   90.00
_cell.angle_gamma   90.00
#
_symmetry.space_group_name_H-M   'P 1'
#
loop_
_entity.id
_entity.type
_entity.pdbx_description
1 polymer ?
#
loop_
_entity_poly.entity_id
_entity_poly.type
_entity_poly.pdbx_seq_one_letter_code
_entity_poly.pdbx_strand_id
1 'polypeptide(L)'
;EFLIDALSSESKNVKGFSALVLANRGDSNAISTIELLTKDSSGMVRSCALGALGHLRSTLSTAIIRKCFQDKVLEVRKSAVQAFLKIGGDILPREVDELTKDADDELKFLITKVSKNM
;
A
#
# COMPACT_ATOMS: atom_id res chain seq x y z
N GLU A 1 -18.17 4.27 11.93
CA GLU A 1 -17.53 4.82 13.14
C GLU A 1 -16.66 3.77 13.82
N PHE A 2 -17.21 2.76 14.50
CA PHE A 2 -16.42 1.73 15.22
C PHE A 2 -15.22 1.13 14.46
N LEU A 3 -15.39 0.76 13.18
CA LEU A 3 -14.29 0.21 12.37
C LEU A 3 -13.21 1.24 12.02
N ILE A 4 -13.58 2.51 11.85
CA ILE A 4 -12.62 3.60 11.65
C ILE A 4 -11.87 3.85 12.95
N ASP A 5 -12.56 3.83 14.09
CA ASP A 5 -11.92 3.97 15.41
C ASP A 5 -10.94 2.83 15.71
N ALA A 6 -11.26 1.61 15.24
CA ALA A 6 -10.38 0.45 15.36
C ALA A 6 -9.03 0.60 14.62
N LEU A 7 -8.91 1.53 13.66
CA LEU A 7 -7.64 1.89 13.02
C LEU A 7 -6.65 2.53 14.00
N SER A 8 -7.10 3.03 15.15
CA SER A 8 -6.26 3.58 16.21
C SER A 8 -5.95 2.58 17.34
N SER A 9 -6.31 1.29 17.17
CA SER A 9 -6.05 0.28 18.19
C SER A 9 -4.56 0.08 18.47
N GLU A 10 -4.17 -0.23 19.71
CA GLU A 10 -2.80 -0.65 20.02
C GLU A 10 -2.43 -1.99 19.36
N SER A 11 -3.43 -2.84 19.10
CA SER A 11 -3.20 -4.13 18.44
C SER A 11 -2.96 -3.94 16.95
N LYS A 12 -1.74 -4.26 16.49
CA LYS A 12 -1.38 -4.28 15.06
C LYS A 12 -2.35 -5.11 14.21
N ASN A 13 -2.86 -6.21 14.75
CA ASN A 13 -3.81 -7.08 14.04
C ASN A 13 -5.15 -6.37 13.86
N VAL A 14 -5.64 -5.71 14.91
CA VAL A 14 -6.91 -4.96 14.86
C VAL A 14 -6.79 -3.81 13.86
N LYS A 15 -5.72 -3.02 13.91
CA LYS A 15 -5.49 -1.91 12.96
C LYS A 15 -5.44 -2.40 11.51
N GLY A 16 -4.57 -3.38 11.23
CA GLY A 16 -4.33 -3.88 9.88
C GLY A 16 -5.58 -4.52 9.28
N PHE A 17 -6.25 -5.40 10.02
CA PHE A 17 -7.44 -6.07 9.52
C PHE A 17 -8.65 -5.13 9.42
N SER A 18 -8.78 -4.14 10.30
CA SER A 18 -9.84 -3.13 10.17
C SER A 18 -9.69 -2.33 8.87
N ALA A 19 -8.45 -1.98 8.49
CA ALA A 19 -8.19 -1.31 7.21
C ALA A 19 -8.66 -2.16 6.01
N LEU A 20 -8.38 -3.46 6.03
CA LEU A 20 -8.81 -4.38 4.97
C LEU A 20 -10.34 -4.57 4.94
N VAL A 21 -10.98 -4.67 6.12
CA VAL A 21 -12.45 -4.78 6.22
C VAL A 21 -13.13 -3.53 5.67
N LEU A 22 -12.65 -2.33 6.04
CA LEU A 22 -13.17 -1.06 5.51
C LEU A 22 -13.02 -0.99 3.99
N ALA A 23 -11.87 -1.43 3.46
CA ALA A 23 -11.66 -1.47 2.02
C ALA A 23 -12.63 -2.42 1.31
N ASN A 24 -12.80 -3.65 1.81
CA ASN A 24 -13.73 -4.62 1.23
C ASN A 24 -15.20 -4.16 1.28
N ARG A 25 -15.54 -3.26 2.21
CA ARG A 25 -16.86 -2.63 2.30
C ARG A 25 -17.03 -1.43 1.36
N GLY A 26 -15.95 -0.94 0.76
CA GLY A 26 -15.97 0.28 -0.05
C GLY A 26 -16.07 1.56 0.77
N ASP A 27 -15.68 1.53 2.06
CA ASP A 27 -15.82 2.67 2.98
C ASP A 27 -14.78 3.76 2.68
N SER A 28 -14.98 4.52 1.60
CA SER A 28 -14.06 5.57 1.12
C SER A 28 -13.83 6.70 2.14
N ASN A 29 -14.77 6.93 3.05
CA ASN A 29 -14.62 7.91 4.12
C ASN A 29 -13.49 7.56 5.10
N ALA A 30 -13.01 6.32 5.11
CA ALA A 30 -11.88 5.90 5.94
C ALA A 30 -10.50 6.15 5.30
N ILE A 31 -10.43 6.61 4.05
CA ILE A 31 -9.17 6.74 3.29
C ILE A 31 -8.13 7.57 4.05
N SER A 32 -8.51 8.73 4.58
CA SER A 32 -7.60 9.62 5.31
C SER A 32 -7.03 8.96 6.56
N THR A 33 -7.82 8.18 7.30
CA THR A 33 -7.35 7.44 8.47
C THR A 33 -6.47 6.25 8.06
N ILE A 34 -6.80 5.55 6.98
CA ILE A 34 -5.98 4.45 6.44
C ILE A 34 -4.61 4.98 5.95
N GLU A 35 -4.56 6.18 5.37
CA GLU A 35 -3.30 6.81 4.97
C GLU A 35 -2.33 6.99 6.15
N LEU A 36 -2.83 7.27 7.36
CA LEU A 36 -1.98 7.37 8.55
C LEU A 36 -1.27 6.05 8.89
N LEU A 37 -1.93 4.92 8.61
CA LEU A 37 -1.38 3.58 8.86
C LEU A 37 -0.21 3.22 7.94
N THR A 38 0.00 3.94 6.84
CA THR A 38 1.20 3.78 5.99
C THR A 38 2.50 4.19 6.71
N LYS A 39 2.39 4.81 7.89
CA LYS A 39 3.52 5.21 8.75
C LYS A 39 3.61 4.37 10.03
N ASP A 40 2.76 3.34 10.19
CA ASP A 40 2.75 2.51 11.40
C ASP A 40 4.09 1.79 11.60
N SER A 41 4.48 1.55 12.85
CA SER A 41 5.73 0.86 13.19
C SER A 41 5.76 -0.58 12.66
N SER A 42 4.60 -1.23 12.56
CA SER A 42 4.45 -2.58 12.05
C SER A 42 4.41 -2.62 10.52
N GLY A 43 5.32 -3.38 9.90
CA GLY A 43 5.29 -3.61 8.46
C GLY A 43 3.99 -4.25 7.98
N MET A 44 3.40 -5.15 8.78
CA MET A 44 2.12 -5.78 8.44
C MET A 44 0.97 -4.75 8.37
N VAL A 45 0.93 -3.79 9.29
CA VAL A 45 -0.08 -2.72 9.26
C VAL A 45 0.11 -1.83 8.03
N ARG A 46 1.35 -1.45 7.71
CA ARG A 46 1.65 -0.67 6.50
C ARG A 46 1.24 -1.40 5.23
N SER A 47 1.53 -2.69 5.10
CA SER A 47 1.09 -3.53 3.96
C SER A 47 -0.44 -3.59 3.87
N CYS A 48 -1.14 -3.80 4.99
CA CYS A 48 -2.60 -3.81 5.01
C CYS A 48 -3.19 -2.46 4.57
N ALA A 49 -2.62 -1.36 5.04
CA ALA A 49 -3.04 -0.01 4.66
C ALA A 49 -2.89 0.23 3.15
N LEU A 50 -1.76 -0.14 2.57
CA LEU A 50 -1.53 0.00 1.12
C LEU A 50 -2.48 -0.89 0.32
N GLY A 51 -2.69 -2.14 0.75
CA GLY A 51 -3.67 -3.04 0.15
C GLY A 51 -5.08 -2.46 0.16
N ALA A 52 -5.47 -1.87 1.29
CA ALA A 52 -6.76 -1.18 1.46
C ALA A 52 -6.90 0.04 0.53
N LEU A 53 -5.90 0.93 0.48
CA LEU A 53 -5.90 2.11 -0.39
C LEU A 53 -5.97 1.72 -1.88
N GLY A 54 -5.24 0.68 -2.28
CA GLY A 54 -5.28 0.15 -3.64
C GLY A 54 -6.64 -0.46 -4.00
N HIS A 55 -7.27 -1.18 -3.06
CA HIS A 55 -8.60 -1.75 -3.27
C HIS A 55 -9.69 -0.66 -3.37
N LEU A 56 -9.61 0.37 -2.53
CA LEU A 56 -10.50 1.54 -2.57
C LEU A 56 -10.23 2.46 -3.78
N ARG A 57 -9.23 2.14 -4.61
CA ARG A 57 -8.78 2.96 -5.75
C ARG A 57 -8.51 4.42 -5.39
N SER A 58 -7.89 4.65 -4.23
CA SER A 58 -7.63 6.02 -3.74
C SER A 58 -6.54 6.73 -4.54
N THR A 59 -6.93 7.45 -5.59
CA THR A 59 -6.00 8.27 -6.40
C THR A 59 -5.45 9.47 -5.61
N LEU A 60 -6.15 9.92 -4.57
CA LEU A 60 -5.66 10.96 -3.66
C LEU A 60 -4.42 10.51 -2.86
N SER A 61 -4.27 9.20 -2.65
CA SER A 61 -3.16 8.61 -1.89
C SER A 61 -1.89 8.37 -2.71
N THR A 62 -1.86 8.80 -3.98
CA THR A 62 -0.76 8.56 -4.93
C THR A 62 0.62 8.87 -4.34
N ALA A 63 0.79 10.06 -3.75
CA ALA A 63 2.07 10.48 -3.20
C ALA A 63 2.50 9.65 -1.98
N ILE A 64 1.53 9.29 -1.12
CA ILE A 64 1.77 8.48 0.09
C ILE A 64 2.14 7.04 -0.30
N ILE A 65 1.39 6.43 -1.21
CA ILE A 65 1.69 5.08 -1.72
C ILE A 65 3.07 5.04 -2.36
N ARG A 66 3.40 6.02 -3.22
CA ARG A 66 4.71 6.09 -3.87
C ARG A 66 5.86 6.21 -2.87
N LYS A 67 5.68 6.94 -1.76
CA LYS A 67 6.69 7.02 -0.70
C LYS A 67 7.02 5.65 -0.09
N CYS A 68 6.07 4.73 -0.04
CA CYS A 68 6.27 3.37 0.48
C CYS A 68 7.09 2.45 -0.45
N PHE A 69 7.50 2.91 -1.64
CA PHE A 69 8.45 2.19 -2.49
C PHE A 69 9.83 2.02 -1.82
N GLN A 70 10.16 2.92 -0.89
CA GLN A 70 11.42 2.90 -0.14
C GLN A 70 11.26 2.27 1.24
N ASP A 71 10.15 1.55 1.50
CA ASP A 71 9.97 0.89 2.79
C ASP A 71 11.05 -0.17 3.03
N LYS A 72 11.53 -0.24 4.28
CA LYS A 72 12.54 -1.22 4.69
C LYS A 72 12.04 -2.67 4.65
N VAL A 73 10.72 -2.89 4.65
CA VAL A 73 10.10 -4.22 4.59
C VAL A 73 9.68 -4.51 3.16
N LEU A 74 10.21 -5.59 2.59
CA LEU A 74 9.94 -6.01 1.21
C LEU A 74 8.43 -6.14 0.91
N GLU A 75 7.67 -6.74 1.83
CA GLU A 75 6.21 -6.90 1.67
C GLU A 75 5.44 -5.57 1.63
N VAL A 76 5.97 -4.53 2.27
CA VAL A 76 5.39 -3.18 2.19
C VAL A 76 5.67 -2.58 0.82
N ARG A 77 6.89 -2.76 0.28
CA ARG A 77 7.23 -2.33 -1.08
C ARG A 77 6.35 -3.02 -2.13
N LYS A 78 6.15 -4.34 -2.04
CA LYS A 78 5.23 -5.08 -2.91
C LYS A 78 3.80 -4.54 -2.84
N SER A 79 3.30 -4.35 -1.62
CA SER A 79 1.95 -3.80 -1.40
C SER A 79 1.81 -2.40 -1.99
N ALA A 80 2.85 -1.56 -1.85
CA ALA A 80 2.88 -0.22 -2.41
C ALA A 80 2.82 -0.25 -3.94
N VAL A 81 3.66 -1.07 -4.58
CA VAL A 81 3.67 -1.23 -6.04
C VAL A 81 2.33 -1.71 -6.55
N GLN A 82 1.78 -2.78 -5.96
CA GLN A 82 0.47 -3.30 -6.36
C GLN A 82 -0.65 -2.26 -6.18
N ALA A 83 -0.67 -1.54 -5.06
CA ALA A 83 -1.64 -0.47 -4.83
C ALA A 83 -1.48 0.66 -5.84
N PHE A 84 -0.24 1.05 -6.14
CA PHE A 84 0.07 2.11 -7.10
C PHE A 84 -0.43 1.78 -8.50
N LEU A 85 -0.20 0.54 -8.96
CA LEU A 85 -0.71 0.07 -10.26
C LEU A 85 -2.24 -0.01 -10.28
N LYS A 86 -2.88 -0.45 -9.18
CA LYS A 86 -4.35 -0.50 -9.08
C LYS A 86 -5.02 0.88 -9.18
N ILE A 87 -4.34 1.94 -8.72
CA ILE A 87 -4.82 3.31 -8.85
C ILE A 87 -4.42 3.98 -10.18
N GLY A 88 -3.82 3.22 -11.11
CA GLY A 88 -3.38 3.74 -12.41
C GLY A 88 -2.07 4.54 -12.37
N GLY A 89 -1.30 4.39 -11.29
CA GLY A 89 0.02 4.98 -11.17
C GLY A 89 1.05 4.22 -12.01
N ASP A 90 1.97 4.96 -12.62
CA ASP A 90 3.05 4.42 -13.45
C ASP A 90 4.41 4.44 -12.73
N ILE A 91 5.24 3.40 -12.93
CA ILE A 91 6.57 3.27 -12.33
C ILE A 91 7.59 3.80 -13.32
N LEU A 92 8.31 4.85 -12.92
CA LEU A 92 9.28 5.49 -13.80
C LEU A 92 10.53 4.60 -13.93
N PRO A 93 11.18 4.54 -15.11
CA PRO A 93 12.41 3.76 -15.30
C PRO A 93 13.49 4.07 -14.25
N ARG A 94 13.61 5.35 -13.85
CA ARG A 94 14.56 5.79 -12.81
C ARG A 94 14.27 5.25 -11.40
N GLU A 95 13.07 4.74 -11.15
CA GLU A 95 12.66 4.18 -9.85
C GLU A 95 12.95 2.68 -9.75
N VAL A 96 13.17 2.00 -10.89
CA VAL A 96 13.29 0.54 -10.96
C VAL A 96 14.48 0.01 -10.17
N ASP A 97 15.66 0.61 -10.34
CA ASP A 97 16.89 0.14 -9.69
C ASP A 97 16.77 0.18 -8.16
N GLU A 98 16.27 1.30 -7.61
CA GLU A 98 16.09 1.44 -6.17
C GLU A 98 14.98 0.52 -5.63
N LEU A 99 13.86 0.40 -6.35
CA LEU A 99 12.72 -0.42 -5.94
C LEU A 99 13.05 -1.93 -5.99
N THR A 100 13.93 -2.34 -6.89
CA THR A 100 14.38 -3.74 -7.05
C THR A 100 15.61 -4.09 -6.21
N LYS A 101 16.16 -3.12 -5.47
CA LYS A 101 17.26 -3.36 -4.54
C LYS A 101 16.82 -4.31 -3.41
N ASP A 102 17.57 -5.40 -3.25
CA ASP A 102 17.26 -6.47 -2.30
C ASP A 102 15.82 -7.02 -2.45
N ALA A 103 15.28 -6.96 -3.68
CA ALA A 103 13.95 -7.47 -4.00
C ALA A 103 14.00 -8.94 -4.41
N ASP A 104 12.92 -9.65 -4.11
CA ASP A 104 12.69 -11.00 -4.62
C ASP A 104 12.14 -10.98 -6.06
N ASP A 105 12.00 -12.17 -6.62
CA ASP A 105 11.57 -12.34 -8.01
C ASP A 105 10.13 -11.88 -8.22
N GLU A 106 9.27 -11.94 -7.20
CA GLU A 106 7.90 -11.46 -7.26
C GLU A 106 7.85 -9.94 -7.49
N LEU A 107 8.59 -9.17 -6.69
CA LEU A 107 8.61 -7.72 -6.84
C LEU A 107 9.24 -7.31 -8.19
N LYS A 108 10.34 -7.97 -8.60
CA LYS A 108 10.94 -7.75 -9.92
C LYS A 108 9.96 -8.06 -11.06
N PHE A 109 9.19 -9.15 -10.94
CA PHE A 109 8.18 -9.52 -11.92
C PHE A 109 7.05 -8.50 -12.00
N LEU A 110 6.54 -8.01 -10.86
CA LEU A 110 5.50 -6.97 -10.81
C LEU A 110 5.92 -5.72 -11.57
N ILE A 111 7.17 -5.27 -11.39
CA ILE A 111 7.67 -4.05 -12.02
C ILE A 111 7.89 -4.25 -13.53
N THR A 112 8.52 -5.36 -13.93
CA THR A 112 8.82 -5.64 -15.34
C THR A 112 7.58 -5.94 -16.19
N LYS A 113 6.51 -6.49 -15.60
CA LYS A 113 5.23 -6.70 -16.31
C LYS A 113 4.58 -5.37 -16.70
N VAL A 114 4.77 -4.32 -15.91
CA VAL A 114 4.22 -2.98 -16.18
C VAL A 114 4.97 -2.35 -17.35
N SER A 115 6.30 -2.44 -17.37
CA SER A 115 7.15 -1.86 -18.42
C SER A 115 6.95 -2.48 -19.82
N LYS A 116 6.35 -3.68 -19.93
CA LYS A 116 6.09 -4.37 -21.20
C LYS A 116 4.71 -4.13 -21.79
N ASN A 117 3.80 -3.52 -21.03
CA ASN A 117 2.42 -3.26 -21.45
C ASN A 117 2.18 -1.77 -21.79
N MET A 118 3.24 -0.96 -21.88
CA MET A 118 3.24 0.42 -22.37
C MET A 118 3.73 0.50 -23.80
#